data_AF-A0A4R8ZC78-F1
#
_entry.id   AF-A0A4R8ZC78-F1
#
_cell.length_a   1.000
_cell.length_b   1.000
_cell.length_c   1.000
_cell.angle_alpha   90.00
_cell.angle_beta   90.00
_cell.angle_gamma   90.00
#
_symmetry.space_group_name_H-M   'P 1'
#
loop_
_entity.id
_entity.type
_entity.pdbx_description
1 polymer ?
#
loop_
_entity_poly.entity_id
_entity_poly.type
_entity_poly.pdbx_seq_one_letter_code
_entity_poly.pdbx_strand_id
1 'polypeptide(L)'
;MVAFVSRQQRQETDEEDLIQSVTLLLHRDDGITWQQGDATMTVRAGWYYSPEQDGYGRKTIVDDNVHIESTFGSRPTPFWEHFVEQRKVANLMVFLFGRPLSFREHKLRDDLFASRMMDGRIHAHPLTEIISRHTCQERRTEVPSKKDLGHPIAHMAQIGAEGLATWSEKYETWERFILPSVSVLGRPGRFIEDVVISTSMSMEAAGGILGECAGERVTWSRGRISRPTTATYVYRCLDALAVLWPERIRDRVGLSRAIANNYNDVKHFDRGEFPDHDESYVVSEVNQMVVRLLAIYITGRSEELLSSYREGNNLYTIKQVLDGYGLRVDETGRWHRDTDDVPSDQ
;
A
#
# COMPACT_ATOMS: atom_id res chain seq x y z
N MET A 1 4.87 -1.62 -10.80
CA MET A 1 5.90 -0.56 -10.94
C MET A 1 6.32 -0.57 -12.39
N VAL A 2 5.79 0.34 -13.18
CA VAL A 2 6.13 0.42 -14.61
C VAL A 2 7.13 1.55 -14.72
N ALA A 3 8.42 1.21 -14.58
CA ALA A 3 9.47 2.04 -15.14
C ALA A 3 9.39 1.82 -16.66
N PHE A 4 9.23 2.89 -17.43
CA PHE A 4 9.35 2.80 -18.88
C PHE A 4 10.82 2.55 -19.20
N VAL A 5 11.17 1.29 -19.41
CA VAL A 5 12.48 0.89 -19.88
C VAL A 5 12.43 0.79 -21.40
N SER A 6 13.24 1.59 -22.11
CA SER A 6 13.62 1.24 -23.47
C SER A 6 14.78 0.26 -23.40
N ARG A 7 14.53 -0.97 -23.89
CA ARG A 7 15.57 -1.98 -24.09
C ARG A 7 15.82 -2.07 -25.58
N GLN A 8 17.02 -1.67 -26.00
CA GLN A 8 17.51 -2.00 -27.34
C GLN A 8 18.47 -3.17 -27.21
N GLN A 9 18.12 -4.27 -27.87
CA GLN A 9 18.99 -5.43 -28.02
C GLN A 9 19.44 -5.48 -29.47
N ARG A 10 20.75 -5.36 -29.68
CA ARG A 10 21.37 -5.59 -30.98
C ARG A 10 22.08 -6.94 -30.92
N GLN A 11 21.78 -7.80 -31.87
CA GLN A 11 22.46 -9.08 -32.05
C GLN A 11 23.29 -8.97 -33.33
N GLU A 12 24.52 -9.45 -33.28
CA GLU A 12 25.34 -9.67 -34.47
C GLU A 12 25.48 -11.17 -34.67
N THR A 13 25.14 -11.62 -35.88
CA THR A 13 25.27 -13.01 -36.31
C THR A 13 26.39 -13.13 -37.33
N ASP A 14 26.97 -14.32 -37.44
CA ASP A 14 27.93 -14.63 -38.50
C ASP A 14 27.26 -15.11 -39.79
N GLU A 15 28.07 -15.54 -40.75
CA GLU A 15 27.63 -16.05 -42.06
C GLU A 15 26.76 -17.31 -41.95
N GLU A 16 26.75 -17.99 -40.80
CA GLU A 16 25.91 -19.17 -40.51
C GLU A 16 24.70 -18.84 -39.61
N ASP A 17 24.39 -17.55 -39.42
CA ASP A 17 23.34 -17.04 -38.52
C ASP A 17 23.55 -17.36 -37.03
N LEU A 18 24.78 -17.71 -36.61
CA LEU A 18 25.10 -17.94 -35.20
C LEU A 18 25.37 -16.60 -34.49
N ILE A 19 24.74 -16.40 -33.33
CA ILE A 19 24.90 -15.17 -32.53
C ILE A 19 26.33 -15.08 -31.98
N GLN A 20 27.10 -14.10 -32.46
CA GLN A 20 28.47 -13.84 -32.00
C GLN A 20 28.53 -12.74 -30.94
N SER A 21 27.64 -11.75 -31.00
CA SER A 21 27.61 -10.65 -30.03
C SER A 21 26.19 -10.22 -29.68
N VAL A 22 25.98 -9.82 -28.41
CA VAL A 22 24.74 -9.21 -27.94
C VAL A 22 25.08 -7.93 -27.20
N THR A 23 24.59 -6.80 -27.69
CA THR A 23 24.69 -5.51 -27.01
C THR A 23 23.34 -5.14 -26.40
N LEU A 24 23.35 -4.86 -25.10
CA LEU A 24 22.20 -4.36 -24.34
C LEU A 24 22.46 -2.92 -23.94
N LEU A 25 21.68 -1.98 -24.50
CA LEU A 25 21.69 -0.60 -24.06
C LEU A 25 20.62 -0.42 -22.99
N LEU A 26 21.04 0.01 -21.80
CA LEU A 26 20.19 0.22 -20.63
C LEU A 26 20.23 1.70 -20.27
N HIS A 27 19.08 2.37 -20.30
CA HIS A 27 18.97 3.75 -19.86
C HIS A 27 18.68 3.79 -18.35
N ARG A 28 19.44 4.63 -17.63
CA ARG A 28 19.22 4.88 -16.21
C ARG A 28 18.17 5.98 -16.06
N ASP A 29 17.13 5.70 -15.29
CA ASP A 29 16.17 6.71 -14.85
C ASP A 29 16.77 7.48 -13.68
N ASP A 30 16.61 8.81 -13.67
CA ASP A 30 17.09 9.67 -12.58
C ASP A 30 16.36 9.36 -11.26
N GLY A 31 15.18 8.76 -11.36
CA GLY A 31 14.34 8.37 -10.24
C GLY A 31 13.64 9.56 -9.59
N ILE A 32 12.98 9.30 -8.48
CA ILE A 32 12.25 10.32 -7.71
C ILE A 32 13.03 10.59 -6.44
N THR A 33 13.44 11.85 -6.24
CA THR A 33 14.18 12.28 -5.05
C THR A 33 13.37 13.29 -4.26
N TRP A 34 13.31 13.15 -2.94
CA TRP A 34 12.61 14.06 -2.04
C TRP A 34 13.32 14.18 -0.69
N GLN A 35 12.89 15.16 0.11
CA GLN A 35 13.36 15.34 1.48
C GLN A 35 12.38 14.73 2.48
N GLN A 36 12.91 14.07 3.50
CA GLN A 36 12.17 13.35 4.52
C GLN A 36 12.87 13.54 5.87
N GLY A 37 12.47 14.60 6.59
CA GLY A 37 13.25 15.08 7.74
C GLY A 37 14.66 15.46 7.31
N ASP A 38 15.67 14.91 7.99
CA ASP A 38 17.09 15.10 7.68
C ASP A 38 17.61 14.17 6.56
N ALA A 39 16.77 13.23 6.09
CA ALA A 39 17.14 12.27 5.06
C ALA A 39 16.75 12.78 3.67
N THR A 40 17.70 12.76 2.74
CA THR A 40 17.40 12.79 1.31
C THR A 40 17.10 11.37 0.86
N MET A 41 15.90 11.16 0.32
CA MET A 41 15.43 9.86 -0.13
C MET A 41 15.38 9.83 -1.64
N THR A 42 15.77 8.71 -2.25
CA THR A 42 15.62 8.50 -3.69
C THR A 42 15.08 7.11 -3.96
N VAL A 43 14.03 7.00 -4.78
CA VAL A 43 13.61 5.72 -5.36
C VAL A 43 13.98 5.70 -6.83
N ARG A 44 14.61 4.62 -7.27
CA ARG A 44 15.05 4.47 -8.65
C ARG A 44 15.02 3.02 -9.12
N ALA A 45 14.71 2.84 -10.40
CA ALA A 45 14.96 1.60 -11.10
C ALA A 45 16.46 1.49 -11.41
N GLY A 46 17.00 0.29 -11.19
CA GLY A 46 18.40 -0.02 -11.36
C GLY A 46 18.57 -1.40 -11.97
N TRP A 47 19.65 -1.54 -12.70
CA TRP A 47 20.03 -2.78 -13.35
C TRP A 47 20.99 -3.54 -12.46
N TYR A 48 20.65 -4.78 -12.13
CA TYR A 48 21.60 -5.71 -11.54
C TYR A 48 22.10 -6.68 -12.59
N TYR A 49 23.43 -6.81 -12.63
CA TYR A 49 24.13 -7.79 -13.42
C TYR A 49 24.53 -8.95 -12.50
N SER A 50 24.07 -10.15 -12.80
CA SER A 50 24.55 -11.37 -12.15
C SER A 50 25.03 -12.37 -13.20
N PRO A 51 26.34 -12.70 -13.22
CA PRO A 51 26.83 -13.78 -14.05
C PRO A 51 26.46 -15.12 -13.40
N GLU A 52 25.64 -15.93 -14.09
CA GLU A 52 25.44 -17.34 -13.75
C GLU A 52 26.38 -18.19 -14.63
N GLN A 53 27.21 -19.00 -13.99
CA GLN A 53 27.88 -20.13 -14.64
C GLN A 53 27.27 -21.41 -14.09
N ASP A 54 26.54 -22.14 -14.93
CA ASP A 54 26.44 -23.57 -14.74
C ASP A 54 27.49 -24.26 -15.62
N GLY A 55 27.82 -25.52 -15.33
CA GLY A 55 28.91 -26.24 -16.01
C GLY A 55 28.73 -26.42 -17.53
N TYR A 56 27.63 -25.97 -18.11
CA TYR A 56 27.28 -26.15 -19.52
C TYR A 56 26.90 -24.84 -20.25
N GLY A 57 26.70 -23.73 -19.54
CA GLY A 57 26.34 -22.44 -20.14
C GLY A 57 26.84 -21.23 -19.34
N ARG A 58 27.28 -20.19 -20.06
CA ARG A 58 27.46 -18.85 -19.50
C ARG A 58 26.16 -18.08 -19.71
N LYS A 59 25.46 -17.80 -18.62
CA LYS A 59 24.21 -17.03 -18.65
C LYS A 59 24.44 -15.69 -17.98
N THR A 60 24.05 -14.62 -18.67
CA THR A 60 24.03 -13.28 -18.10
C THR A 60 22.59 -12.91 -17.78
N ILE A 61 22.29 -12.71 -16.50
CA ILE A 61 20.99 -12.19 -16.06
C ILE A 61 21.14 -10.69 -15.83
N VAL A 62 20.24 -9.92 -16.45
CA VAL A 62 20.06 -8.50 -16.22
C VAL A 62 18.68 -8.33 -15.60
N ASP A 63 18.65 -8.02 -14.31
CA ASP A 63 17.41 -7.81 -13.57
C ASP A 63 17.11 -6.31 -13.42
N ASP A 64 15.85 -5.94 -13.63
CA ASP A 64 15.31 -4.62 -13.31
C ASP A 64 14.81 -4.65 -11.85
N ASN A 65 15.55 -4.01 -10.96
CA ASN A 65 15.21 -3.91 -9.55
C ASN A 65 15.01 -2.44 -9.17
N VAL A 66 14.04 -2.18 -8.31
CA VAL A 66 13.91 -0.86 -7.68
C VAL A 66 14.50 -0.88 -6.28
N HIS A 67 15.28 0.14 -6.00
CA HIS A 67 15.90 0.35 -4.71
C HIS A 67 15.54 1.73 -4.17
N ILE A 68 15.55 1.81 -2.84
CA ILE A 68 15.35 3.04 -2.09
C ILE A 68 16.68 3.39 -1.45
N GLU A 69 17.21 4.54 -1.81
CA GLU A 69 18.41 5.12 -1.23
C GLU A 69 18.00 6.17 -0.20
N SER A 70 18.76 6.25 0.89
CA SER A 70 18.62 7.27 1.92
C SER A 70 20.02 7.80 2.23
N THR A 71 20.17 9.12 2.25
CA THR A 71 21.42 9.80 2.60
C THR A 71 21.15 10.88 3.64
N PHE A 72 22.01 10.97 4.65
CA PHE A 72 21.95 12.00 5.69
C PHE A 72 23.15 12.92 5.51
N GLY A 73 22.90 14.20 5.22
CA GLY A 73 23.96 15.15 4.88
C GLY A 73 24.73 15.70 6.09
N SER A 74 24.15 15.61 7.29
CA SER A 74 24.65 16.30 8.48
C SER A 74 25.66 15.48 9.29
N ARG A 75 25.59 14.15 9.27
CA ARG A 75 26.46 13.25 10.03
C ARG A 75 26.40 11.81 9.50
N PRO A 76 27.41 10.97 9.79
CA PRO A 76 27.25 9.52 9.70
C PRO A 76 26.08 9.07 10.57
N THR A 77 25.18 8.30 9.98
CA THR A 77 23.90 7.93 10.59
C THR A 77 23.78 6.41 10.71
N PRO A 78 23.38 5.86 11.87
CA PRO A 78 23.23 4.42 12.04
C PRO A 78 22.21 3.82 11.07
N PHE A 79 22.42 2.56 10.67
CA PHE A 79 21.51 1.79 9.81
C PHE A 79 20.03 1.90 10.23
N TRP A 80 19.75 1.88 11.52
CA TRP A 80 18.37 1.89 12.01
C TRP A 80 17.62 3.17 11.64
N GLU A 81 18.28 4.33 11.67
CA GLU A 81 17.67 5.61 11.28
C GLU A 81 17.34 5.60 9.77
N HIS A 82 18.24 5.08 8.91
CA HIS A 82 17.94 4.87 7.49
C HIS A 82 16.76 3.92 7.27
N PHE A 83 16.72 2.81 8.02
CA PHE A 83 15.69 1.79 7.89
C PHE A 83 14.30 2.30 8.28
N VAL A 84 14.20 3.10 9.34
CA VAL A 84 12.94 3.75 9.75
C VAL A 84 12.41 4.65 8.64
N GLU A 85 13.26 5.49 8.04
CA GLU A 85 12.83 6.37 6.95
C GLU A 85 12.43 5.57 5.68
N GLN A 86 13.18 4.53 5.34
CA GLN A 86 12.81 3.63 4.23
C GLN A 86 11.48 2.89 4.50
N ARG A 87 11.20 2.52 5.76
CA ARG A 87 9.95 1.84 6.13
C ARG A 87 8.72 2.70 5.88
N LYS A 88 8.82 4.02 6.03
CA LYS A 88 7.70 4.93 5.69
C LYS A 88 7.29 4.77 4.24
N VAL A 89 8.24 4.62 3.31
CA VAL A 89 7.97 4.37 1.89
C VAL A 89 7.41 2.98 1.66
N ALA A 90 7.99 1.96 2.28
CA ALA A 90 7.48 0.58 2.16
C ALA A 90 6.02 0.46 2.63
N ASN A 91 5.65 1.17 3.69
CA ASN A 91 4.29 1.20 4.22
C ASN A 91 3.31 1.85 3.24
N LEU A 92 3.70 2.95 2.58
CA LEU A 92 2.91 3.53 1.49
C LEU A 92 2.71 2.52 0.36
N MET A 93 3.76 1.81 -0.03
CA MET A 93 3.70 0.82 -1.09
C MET A 93 2.72 -0.32 -0.77
N VAL A 94 2.63 -0.76 0.49
CA VAL A 94 1.60 -1.74 0.91
C VAL A 94 0.19 -1.22 0.64
N PHE A 95 -0.10 0.06 0.88
CA PHE A 95 -1.40 0.65 0.53
C PHE A 95 -1.62 0.72 -0.99
N LEU A 96 -0.61 1.15 -1.75
CA LEU A 96 -0.75 1.28 -3.20
C LEU A 96 -1.10 -0.06 -3.86
N PHE A 97 -0.44 -1.14 -3.44
CA PHE A 97 -0.63 -2.47 -4.01
C PHE A 97 -1.68 -3.33 -3.29
N GLY A 98 -2.07 -2.97 -2.06
CA GLY A 98 -3.02 -3.74 -1.24
C GLY A 98 -2.48 -5.10 -0.75
N ARG A 99 -1.16 -5.29 -0.74
CA ARG A 99 -0.51 -6.58 -0.47
C ARG A 99 0.89 -6.42 0.13
N PRO A 100 1.47 -7.47 0.75
CA PRO A 100 2.84 -7.46 1.23
C PRO A 100 3.85 -7.04 0.17
N LEU A 101 4.70 -6.08 0.55
CA LEU A 101 5.94 -5.75 -0.14
C LEU A 101 7.06 -5.73 0.89
N SER A 102 8.11 -6.49 0.61
CA SER A 102 9.22 -6.74 1.53
C SER A 102 10.53 -6.30 0.90
N PHE A 103 11.42 -5.73 1.72
CA PHE A 103 12.78 -5.46 1.27
C PHE A 103 13.54 -6.77 1.07
N ARG A 104 14.16 -6.93 -0.10
CA ARG A 104 14.91 -8.15 -0.47
C ARG A 104 16.36 -8.11 -0.01
N GLU A 105 16.91 -6.92 0.01
CA GLU A 105 18.31 -6.68 0.28
C GLU A 105 18.46 -5.30 0.93
N HIS A 106 19.37 -5.19 1.89
CA HIS A 106 19.75 -3.90 2.47
C HIS A 106 21.25 -3.76 2.33
N LYS A 107 21.68 -2.62 1.79
CA LYS A 107 23.09 -2.29 1.65
C LYS A 107 23.37 -0.96 2.32
N LEU A 108 24.55 -0.85 2.91
CA LEU A 108 25.05 0.41 3.45
C LEU A 108 26.48 0.67 2.98
N ARG A 109 26.89 1.94 3.06
CA ARG A 109 28.29 2.35 2.95
C ARG A 109 28.75 2.74 4.35
N ASP A 110 29.86 2.16 4.80
CA ASP A 110 30.42 2.39 6.13
C ASP A 110 31.95 2.26 6.07
N ASP A 111 32.64 2.97 6.96
CA ASP A 111 34.10 2.97 7.07
C ASP A 111 34.67 1.61 7.51
N LEU A 112 33.87 0.80 8.21
CA LEU A 112 34.21 -0.57 8.59
C LEU A 112 34.40 -1.49 7.38
N PHE A 113 33.73 -1.20 6.26
CA PHE A 113 33.79 -2.00 5.03
C PHE A 113 34.57 -1.31 3.90
N ALA A 114 35.36 -0.28 4.24
CA ALA A 114 36.10 0.49 3.26
C ALA A 114 37.15 -0.37 2.53
N SER A 115 37.18 -0.28 1.20
CA SER A 115 38.23 -0.87 0.38
C SER A 115 39.51 -0.05 0.53
N ARG A 116 40.59 -0.69 0.99
CA ARG A 116 41.88 -0.04 1.26
C ARG A 116 42.93 -0.50 0.25
N MET A 117 43.77 0.44 -0.18
CA MET A 117 44.99 0.14 -0.93
C MET A 117 46.05 -0.46 0.01
N MET A 118 47.11 -1.03 -0.56
CA MET A 118 48.26 -1.60 0.18
C MET A 118 48.94 -0.57 1.09
N ASP A 119 48.85 0.72 0.79
CA ASP A 119 49.40 1.83 1.60
C ASP A 119 48.44 2.29 2.74
N GLY A 120 47.32 1.58 2.94
CA GLY A 120 46.32 1.88 3.96
C GLY A 120 45.32 2.99 3.59
N ARG A 121 45.47 3.65 2.44
CA ARG A 121 44.52 4.67 1.97
C ARG A 121 43.19 4.04 1.58
N ILE A 122 42.10 4.69 1.98
CA ILE A 122 40.75 4.29 1.57
C ILE A 122 40.55 4.70 0.11
N HIS A 123 40.20 3.74 -0.74
CA HIS A 123 39.91 3.96 -2.15
C HIS A 123 38.41 4.01 -2.46
N ALA A 124 37.61 3.23 -1.74
CA ALA A 124 36.16 3.19 -1.94
C ALA A 124 35.42 2.75 -0.68
N HIS A 125 34.16 3.18 -0.57
CA HIS A 125 33.19 2.63 0.38
C HIS A 125 32.15 1.82 -0.42
N PRO A 126 32.39 0.53 -0.67
CA PRO A 126 31.45 -0.30 -1.41
C PRO A 126 30.12 -0.41 -0.66
N LEU A 127 29.02 -0.53 -1.41
CA LEU A 127 27.73 -0.90 -0.83
C LEU A 127 27.82 -2.35 -0.35
N THR A 128 27.81 -2.54 0.96
CA THR A 128 27.94 -3.85 1.61
C THR A 128 26.58 -4.31 2.09
N GLU A 129 26.19 -5.54 1.72
CA GLU A 129 24.94 -6.13 2.18
C GLU A 129 25.01 -6.39 3.69
N ILE A 130 23.92 -6.05 4.38
CA ILE A 130 23.74 -6.34 5.80
C ILE A 130 22.49 -7.18 6.02
N ILE A 131 22.62 -8.17 6.90
CA ILE A 131 21.51 -9.02 7.33
C ILE A 131 21.21 -8.67 8.78
N SER A 132 20.02 -8.13 9.02
CA SER A 132 19.52 -7.86 10.36
C SER A 132 18.40 -8.83 10.71
N ARG A 133 18.12 -8.98 12.01
CA ARG A 133 16.96 -9.75 12.48
C ARG A 133 15.63 -9.23 11.92
N HIS A 134 15.56 -7.93 11.63
CA HIS A 134 14.37 -7.28 11.09
C HIS A 134 14.18 -7.53 9.59
N THR A 135 15.26 -7.82 8.87
CA THR A 135 15.24 -7.92 7.40
C THR A 135 15.36 -9.36 6.91
N CYS A 136 15.80 -10.29 7.78
CA CYS A 136 15.97 -11.69 7.41
C CYS A 136 14.65 -12.41 7.09
N GLN A 137 13.56 -12.06 7.78
CA GLN A 137 12.24 -12.63 7.50
C GLN A 137 11.68 -12.08 6.17
N GLU A 138 11.82 -10.78 5.95
CA GLU A 138 11.42 -10.11 4.70
C GLU A 138 12.14 -10.67 3.47
N ARG A 139 13.41 -11.07 3.60
CA ARG A 139 14.14 -11.72 2.52
C ARG A 139 13.53 -13.07 2.12
N ARG A 140 12.92 -13.78 3.07
CA ARG A 140 12.35 -15.13 2.87
C ARG A 140 10.90 -15.11 2.36
N THR A 141 10.22 -13.96 2.37
CA THR A 141 8.85 -13.89 1.86
C THR A 141 8.84 -14.15 0.35
N GLU A 142 7.78 -14.75 -0.16
CA GLU A 142 7.66 -14.97 -1.61
C GLU A 142 7.61 -13.64 -2.36
N VAL A 143 8.12 -13.63 -3.59
CA VAL A 143 8.05 -12.47 -4.48
C VAL A 143 6.67 -12.46 -5.14
N PRO A 144 5.84 -11.41 -4.94
CA PRO A 144 4.55 -11.33 -5.62
C PRO A 144 4.72 -11.38 -7.13
N SER A 145 3.80 -12.07 -7.82
CA SER A 145 3.87 -12.16 -9.29
C SER A 145 3.64 -10.80 -9.97
N LYS A 146 3.97 -10.69 -11.26
CA LYS A 146 3.62 -9.48 -12.04
C LYS A 146 2.11 -9.25 -12.12
N LYS A 147 1.32 -10.33 -12.24
CA LYS A 147 -0.14 -10.29 -12.26
C LYS A 147 -0.67 -9.71 -10.94
N ASP A 148 -0.08 -10.16 -9.84
CA ASP A 148 -0.38 -9.70 -8.49
C ASP A 148 -0.15 -8.20 -8.29
N LEU A 149 0.91 -7.67 -8.89
CA LEU A 149 1.28 -6.25 -8.82
C LEU A 149 0.70 -5.41 -9.98
N GLY A 150 -0.20 -5.98 -10.78
CA GLY A 150 -0.67 -5.39 -12.03
C GLY A 150 -1.62 -4.19 -11.86
N HIS A 151 -2.29 -4.07 -10.70
CA HIS A 151 -3.36 -3.09 -10.49
C HIS A 151 -3.18 -2.29 -9.19
N PRO A 152 -2.11 -1.48 -9.06
CA PRO A 152 -2.00 -0.55 -7.93
C PRO A 152 -3.03 0.58 -8.04
N ILE A 153 -3.44 1.15 -6.91
CA ILE A 153 -4.39 2.28 -6.89
C ILE A 153 -3.74 3.61 -7.33
N ALA A 154 -2.41 3.70 -7.23
CA ALA A 154 -1.59 4.76 -7.80
C ALA A 154 -0.13 4.30 -7.96
N HIS A 155 0.62 4.96 -8.82
CA HIS A 155 2.05 4.77 -9.01
C HIS A 155 2.85 5.87 -8.30
N MET A 156 4.07 5.56 -7.83
CA MET A 156 4.93 6.55 -7.17
C MET A 156 5.23 7.77 -8.06
N ALA A 157 5.36 7.58 -9.37
CA ALA A 157 5.53 8.68 -10.32
C ALA A 157 4.34 9.65 -10.33
N GLN A 158 3.12 9.16 -10.10
CA GLN A 158 1.92 9.99 -9.99
C GLN A 158 1.84 10.73 -8.65
N ILE A 159 2.37 10.11 -7.59
CA ILE A 159 2.48 10.75 -6.26
C ILE A 159 3.54 11.87 -6.30
N GLY A 160 4.67 11.61 -6.97
CA GLY A 160 5.77 12.55 -7.14
C GLY A 160 6.57 12.81 -5.86
N ALA A 161 7.65 13.57 -5.99
CA ALA A 161 8.52 13.92 -4.87
C ALA A 161 7.77 14.69 -3.76
N GLU A 162 6.91 15.62 -4.14
CA GLU A 162 6.10 16.40 -3.19
C GLU A 162 5.16 15.52 -2.38
N GLY A 163 4.43 14.61 -3.03
CA GLY A 163 3.50 13.72 -2.32
C GLY A 163 4.22 12.72 -1.40
N LEU A 164 5.43 12.27 -1.78
CA LEU A 164 6.27 11.41 -0.93
C LEU A 164 6.82 12.17 0.28
N ALA A 165 7.21 13.44 0.11
CA ALA A 165 7.60 14.31 1.21
C ALA A 165 6.42 14.55 2.18
N THR A 166 5.25 14.90 1.66
CA THR A 166 4.03 15.12 2.47
C THR A 166 3.60 13.85 3.22
N TRP A 167 3.65 12.68 2.57
CA TRP A 167 3.40 11.40 3.22
C TRP A 167 4.31 11.21 4.44
N SER A 168 5.59 11.48 4.26
CA SER A 168 6.61 11.23 5.28
C SER A 168 6.53 12.23 6.43
N GLU A 169 6.21 13.49 6.14
CA GLU A 169 5.95 14.54 7.13
C GLU A 169 4.75 14.19 8.02
N LYS A 170 3.68 13.66 7.42
CA LYS A 170 2.45 13.30 8.14
C LYS A 170 2.52 11.94 8.83
N TYR A 171 3.56 11.15 8.58
CA TYR A 171 3.63 9.75 8.98
C TYR A 171 3.38 9.54 10.48
N GLU A 172 4.07 10.28 11.34
CA GLU A 172 3.97 10.13 12.81
C GLU A 172 2.57 10.48 13.32
N THR A 173 1.99 11.57 12.82
CA THR A 173 0.62 11.99 13.15
C THR A 173 -0.41 10.92 12.77
N TRP A 174 -0.17 10.23 11.65
CA TRP A 174 -1.06 9.20 11.11
C TRP A 174 -0.64 7.77 11.49
N GLU A 175 0.35 7.58 12.37
CA GLU A 175 0.92 6.26 12.68
C GLU A 175 -0.14 5.25 13.14
N ARG A 176 -1.08 5.71 13.97
CA ARG A 176 -2.21 4.89 14.48
C ARG A 176 -3.19 4.47 13.39
N PHE A 177 -3.25 5.20 12.28
CA PHE A 177 -3.96 4.78 11.07
C PHE A 177 -3.08 3.83 10.23
N ILE A 178 -1.81 4.20 10.01
CA ILE A 178 -0.89 3.51 9.09
C ILE A 178 -0.57 2.09 9.56
N LEU A 179 -0.05 1.94 10.79
CA LEU A 179 0.55 0.68 11.22
C LEU A 179 -0.44 -0.49 11.31
N PRO A 180 -1.66 -0.34 11.87
CA PRO A 180 -2.62 -1.45 11.89
C PRO A 180 -3.06 -1.87 10.48
N SER A 181 -3.32 -0.89 9.61
CA SER A 181 -3.69 -1.16 8.22
C SER A 181 -2.57 -1.84 7.44
N VAL A 182 -1.33 -1.36 7.56
CA VAL A 182 -0.17 -1.99 6.89
C VAL A 182 0.07 -3.39 7.42
N SER A 183 -0.07 -3.62 8.73
CA SER A 183 0.11 -4.93 9.33
C SER A 183 -0.85 -5.97 8.74
N VAL A 184 -2.13 -5.61 8.60
CA VAL A 184 -3.12 -6.53 8.05
C VAL A 184 -3.03 -6.64 6.53
N LEU A 185 -2.82 -5.52 5.82
CA LEU A 185 -2.65 -5.50 4.35
C LEU A 185 -1.38 -6.23 3.90
N GLY A 186 -0.34 -6.19 4.73
CA GLY A 186 0.96 -6.81 4.51
C GLY A 186 1.08 -8.26 4.96
N ARG A 187 0.02 -8.89 5.49
CA ARG A 187 0.05 -10.30 5.94
C ARG A 187 -0.62 -11.23 4.93
N PRO A 188 0.04 -12.34 4.49
CA PRO A 188 -0.62 -13.38 3.73
C PRO A 188 -1.59 -14.20 4.60
N GLY A 189 -2.62 -14.80 4.00
CA GLY A 189 -3.53 -15.73 4.68
C GLY A 189 -4.27 -15.14 5.88
N ARG A 190 -4.73 -13.89 5.77
CA ARG A 190 -5.44 -13.19 6.84
C ARG A 190 -6.92 -13.59 6.92
N PHE A 191 -7.44 -13.64 8.14
CA PHE A 191 -8.88 -13.79 8.38
C PHE A 191 -9.62 -12.50 8.06
N ILE A 192 -10.89 -12.61 7.67
CA ILE A 192 -11.73 -11.47 7.29
C ILE A 192 -11.94 -10.56 8.49
N GLU A 193 -12.18 -11.15 9.66
CA GLU A 193 -12.40 -10.50 10.94
C GLU A 193 -11.19 -9.65 11.36
N ASP A 194 -9.96 -10.16 11.14
CA ASP A 194 -8.72 -9.42 11.39
C ASP A 194 -8.63 -8.17 10.50
N VAL A 195 -9.04 -8.28 9.23
CA VAL A 195 -9.11 -7.16 8.30
C VAL A 195 -10.12 -6.14 8.80
N VAL A 196 -11.34 -6.56 9.12
CA VAL A 196 -12.40 -5.68 9.62
C VAL A 196 -11.95 -4.95 10.88
N ILE A 197 -11.43 -5.65 11.89
CA ILE A 197 -10.96 -5.04 13.14
C ILE A 197 -9.87 -4.01 12.89
N SER A 198 -8.79 -4.41 12.21
CA SER A 198 -7.59 -3.58 12.06
C SER A 198 -7.87 -2.33 11.23
N THR A 199 -8.62 -2.48 10.13
CA THR A 199 -8.97 -1.36 9.26
C THR A 199 -10.01 -0.44 9.89
N SER A 200 -10.95 -0.96 10.67
CA SER A 200 -11.93 -0.14 11.40
C SER A 200 -11.25 0.70 12.48
N MET A 201 -10.31 0.11 13.24
CA MET A 201 -9.46 0.87 14.18
C MET A 201 -8.65 1.96 13.48
N SER A 202 -8.07 1.65 12.31
CA SER A 202 -7.38 2.65 11.49
C SER A 202 -8.30 3.79 11.07
N MET A 203 -9.53 3.49 10.63
CA MET A 203 -10.53 4.51 10.26
C MET A 203 -11.01 5.32 11.47
N GLU A 204 -11.11 4.73 12.67
CA GLU A 204 -11.38 5.49 13.90
C GLU A 204 -10.27 6.52 14.17
N ALA A 205 -9.01 6.11 14.06
CA ALA A 205 -7.87 7.01 14.20
C ALA A 205 -7.86 8.12 13.13
N ALA A 206 -8.05 7.74 11.86
CA ALA A 206 -8.13 8.67 10.74
C ALA A 206 -9.27 9.69 10.90
N GLY A 207 -10.48 9.23 11.22
CA GLY A 207 -11.63 10.11 11.48
C GLY A 207 -11.42 11.00 12.71
N GLY A 208 -10.62 10.58 13.68
CA GLY A 208 -10.19 11.42 14.79
C GLY A 208 -9.32 12.60 14.32
N ILE A 209 -8.35 12.32 13.44
CA ILE A 209 -7.43 13.34 12.87
C ILE A 209 -8.16 14.29 11.93
N LEU A 210 -9.06 13.78 11.08
CA LEU A 210 -9.83 14.57 10.11
C LEU A 210 -10.78 15.58 10.79
N GLY A 211 -11.23 15.29 12.01
CA GLY A 211 -12.12 16.18 12.77
C GLY A 211 -13.57 16.13 12.31
N GLU A 212 -14.41 16.98 12.91
CA GLU A 212 -15.85 17.03 12.59
C GLU A 212 -16.10 17.49 11.14
N CYS A 213 -17.08 16.87 10.47
CA CYS A 213 -17.47 17.20 9.10
C CYS A 213 -18.99 17.43 8.95
N ALA A 214 -19.41 18.00 7.82
CA ALA A 214 -20.81 18.33 7.60
C ALA A 214 -21.69 17.07 7.52
N GLY A 215 -22.84 17.12 8.18
CA GLY A 215 -23.82 16.02 8.18
C GLY A 215 -23.51 14.85 9.13
N GLU A 216 -22.35 14.83 9.81
CA GLU A 216 -21.95 13.67 10.63
C GLU A 216 -22.84 13.41 11.85
N ARG A 217 -23.63 14.39 12.31
CA ARG A 217 -24.44 14.26 13.54
C ARG A 217 -25.44 13.12 13.47
N VAL A 218 -25.85 12.70 12.28
CA VAL A 218 -26.78 11.57 12.11
C VAL A 218 -26.18 10.22 12.52
N THR A 219 -24.85 10.09 12.59
CA THR A 219 -24.15 8.86 13.01
C THR A 219 -23.78 8.86 14.49
N TRP A 220 -24.08 9.94 15.23
CA TRP A 220 -23.81 10.03 16.66
C TRP A 220 -24.72 9.11 17.46
N SER A 221 -24.31 8.80 18.69
CA SER A 221 -25.11 8.00 19.60
C SER A 221 -26.42 8.71 19.96
N ARG A 222 -27.51 7.93 20.00
CA ARG A 222 -28.83 8.38 20.46
C ARG A 222 -28.92 8.14 21.98
N GLY A 223 -28.35 9.05 22.75
CA GLY A 223 -28.35 8.98 24.22
C GLY A 223 -28.40 10.35 24.86
N ARG A 224 -28.53 10.39 26.19
CA ARG A 224 -28.59 11.64 26.97
C ARG A 224 -27.39 12.56 26.72
N ILE A 225 -26.22 11.97 26.46
CA ILE A 225 -25.02 12.67 25.99
C ILE A 225 -24.72 12.10 24.60
N SER A 226 -25.01 12.86 23.56
CA SER A 226 -24.70 12.46 22.19
C SER A 226 -23.19 12.56 21.97
N ARG A 227 -22.59 11.49 21.45
CA ARG A 227 -21.15 11.40 21.21
C ARG A 227 -20.89 10.76 19.84
N PRO A 228 -19.76 11.10 19.19
CA PRO A 228 -19.27 10.38 18.02
C PRO A 228 -19.16 8.88 18.30
N THR A 229 -19.52 8.07 17.31
CA THR A 229 -19.41 6.60 17.33
C THR A 229 -18.41 6.14 16.27
N THR A 230 -18.12 4.84 16.19
CA THR A 230 -17.34 4.26 15.08
C THR A 230 -17.92 4.67 13.72
N ALA A 231 -19.25 4.65 13.56
CA ALA A 231 -19.90 5.10 12.34
C ALA A 231 -19.60 6.57 12.03
N THR A 232 -19.46 7.44 13.05
CA THR A 232 -19.05 8.84 12.85
C THR A 232 -17.63 8.95 12.30
N TYR A 233 -16.68 8.18 12.84
CA TYR A 233 -15.30 8.24 12.36
C TYR A 233 -15.14 7.66 10.95
N VAL A 234 -15.87 6.59 10.64
CA VAL A 234 -15.94 6.04 9.28
C VAL A 234 -16.58 7.07 8.33
N TYR A 235 -17.66 7.73 8.73
CA TYR A 235 -18.30 8.77 7.91
C TYR A 235 -17.34 9.90 7.55
N ARG A 236 -16.54 10.39 8.52
CA ARG A 236 -15.50 11.40 8.27
C ARG A 236 -14.49 10.95 7.22
N CYS A 237 -14.07 9.68 7.27
CA CYS A 237 -13.19 9.11 6.27
C CYS A 237 -13.84 9.10 4.87
N LEU A 238 -15.09 8.62 4.79
CA LEU A 238 -15.84 8.57 3.52
C LEU A 238 -16.09 9.98 2.95
N ASP A 239 -16.37 10.95 3.82
CA ASP A 239 -16.60 12.34 3.44
C ASP A 239 -15.32 12.98 2.89
N ALA A 240 -14.18 12.80 3.57
CA ALA A 240 -12.88 13.30 3.12
C ALA A 240 -12.44 12.73 1.76
N LEU A 241 -12.78 11.47 1.48
CA LEU A 241 -12.50 10.85 0.18
C LEU A 241 -13.45 11.32 -0.92
N ALA A 242 -14.71 11.60 -0.54
CA ALA A 242 -15.80 12.02 -1.43
C ALA A 242 -16.05 11.07 -2.62
N VAL A 243 -15.72 9.79 -2.48
CA VAL A 243 -15.82 8.77 -3.51
C VAL A 243 -17.28 8.41 -3.81
N LEU A 244 -17.57 8.10 -5.07
CA LEU A 244 -18.88 7.63 -5.51
C LEU A 244 -18.96 6.11 -5.37
N TRP A 245 -19.73 5.65 -4.39
CA TRP A 245 -19.92 4.22 -4.11
C TRP A 245 -20.91 3.57 -5.09
N PRO A 246 -20.81 2.24 -5.33
CA PRO A 246 -21.76 1.52 -6.17
C PRO A 246 -23.22 1.70 -5.73
N GLU A 247 -24.17 1.66 -6.66
CA GLU A 247 -25.61 1.91 -6.45
C GLU A 247 -26.29 0.99 -5.42
N ARG A 248 -25.69 -0.18 -5.13
CA ARG A 248 -26.13 -1.08 -4.06
C ARG A 248 -25.82 -0.55 -2.66
N ILE A 249 -25.01 0.50 -2.55
CA ILE A 249 -24.76 1.24 -1.31
C ILE A 249 -25.57 2.53 -1.38
N ARG A 250 -26.60 2.65 -0.53
CA ARG A 250 -27.54 3.79 -0.61
C ARG A 250 -26.86 5.15 -0.43
N ASP A 251 -26.07 5.31 0.63
CA ASP A 251 -25.36 6.54 0.93
C ASP A 251 -24.17 6.30 1.89
N ARG A 252 -23.38 7.37 2.14
CA ARG A 252 -22.23 7.33 3.06
C ARG A 252 -22.64 7.01 4.50
N VAL A 253 -23.86 7.40 4.92
CA VAL A 253 -24.35 7.19 6.29
C VAL A 253 -24.64 5.71 6.51
N GLY A 254 -25.36 5.10 5.58
CA GLY A 254 -25.65 3.67 5.53
C GLY A 254 -24.37 2.85 5.52
N LEU A 255 -23.43 3.18 4.61
CA LEU A 255 -22.14 2.48 4.56
C LEU A 255 -21.36 2.59 5.88
N SER A 256 -21.29 3.78 6.47
CA SER A 256 -20.59 3.98 7.74
C SER A 256 -21.21 3.17 8.87
N ARG A 257 -22.55 3.07 8.91
CA ARG A 257 -23.26 2.26 9.89
C ARG A 257 -23.05 0.77 9.66
N ALA A 258 -23.10 0.29 8.41
CA ALA A 258 -22.86 -1.11 8.07
C ALA A 258 -21.47 -1.57 8.50
N ILE A 259 -20.43 -0.78 8.21
CA ILE A 259 -19.06 -1.04 8.67
C ILE A 259 -18.99 -1.08 10.21
N ALA A 260 -19.60 -0.10 10.88
CA ALA A 260 -19.59 -0.02 12.34
C ALA A 260 -20.36 -1.17 13.01
N ASN A 261 -21.48 -1.60 12.44
CA ASN A 261 -22.25 -2.75 12.93
C ASN A 261 -21.40 -4.01 12.84
N ASN A 262 -20.87 -4.32 11.65
CA ASN A 262 -20.04 -5.50 11.42
C ASN A 262 -18.80 -5.51 12.34
N TYR A 263 -18.08 -4.39 12.47
CA TYR A 263 -16.95 -4.27 13.41
C TYR A 263 -17.36 -4.54 14.86
N ASN A 264 -18.49 -3.98 15.32
CA ASN A 264 -18.94 -4.18 16.69
C ASN A 264 -19.35 -5.64 16.93
N ASP A 265 -19.98 -6.29 15.96
CA ASP A 265 -20.45 -7.67 16.09
C ASP A 265 -19.27 -8.67 16.04
N VAL A 266 -18.21 -8.37 15.28
CA VAL A 266 -16.94 -9.12 15.37
C VAL A 266 -16.23 -8.90 16.71
N LYS A 267 -16.23 -7.68 17.22
CA LYS A 267 -15.42 -7.28 18.39
C LYS A 267 -16.02 -7.71 19.74
N HIS A 268 -17.33 -7.66 19.87
CA HIS A 268 -18.02 -7.81 21.15
C HIS A 268 -18.59 -9.22 21.32
N PHE A 269 -18.10 -9.95 22.32
CA PHE A 269 -18.53 -11.32 22.59
C PHE A 269 -20.02 -11.46 22.95
N ASP A 270 -20.65 -10.38 23.38
CA ASP A 270 -22.03 -10.32 23.86
C ASP A 270 -23.04 -9.89 22.77
N ARG A 271 -22.60 -9.74 21.52
CA ARG A 271 -23.44 -9.37 20.37
C ARG A 271 -24.22 -10.51 19.73
N GLY A 272 -24.04 -11.74 20.21
CA GLY A 272 -24.72 -12.93 19.69
C GLY A 272 -23.83 -13.71 18.74
N GLU A 273 -24.40 -14.16 17.61
CA GLU A 273 -23.65 -14.85 16.57
C GLU A 273 -22.70 -13.90 15.83
N PHE A 274 -21.65 -14.46 15.23
CA PHE A 274 -20.79 -13.71 14.32
C PHE A 274 -21.62 -13.14 13.16
N PRO A 275 -21.22 -11.98 12.61
CA PRO A 275 -21.89 -11.43 11.44
C PRO A 275 -21.83 -12.40 10.26
N ASP A 276 -22.80 -12.27 9.35
CA ASP A 276 -22.83 -13.05 8.12
C ASP A 276 -21.49 -12.94 7.37
N HIS A 277 -21.04 -14.08 6.84
CA HIS A 277 -19.74 -14.18 6.20
C HIS A 277 -19.65 -13.32 4.93
N ASP A 278 -20.70 -13.27 4.12
CA ASP A 278 -20.73 -12.51 2.87
C ASP A 278 -20.72 -11.01 3.17
N GLU A 279 -21.50 -10.58 4.17
CA GLU A 279 -21.49 -9.20 4.67
C GLU A 279 -20.11 -8.80 5.18
N SER A 280 -19.48 -9.65 5.99
CA SER A 280 -18.15 -9.43 6.53
C SER A 280 -17.09 -9.36 5.43
N TYR A 281 -17.21 -10.22 4.41
CA TYR A 281 -16.34 -10.18 3.25
C TYR A 281 -16.46 -8.86 2.49
N VAL A 282 -17.69 -8.40 2.19
CA VAL A 282 -17.93 -7.11 1.53
C VAL A 282 -17.36 -5.96 2.36
N VAL A 283 -17.64 -5.92 3.67
CA VAL A 283 -17.08 -4.91 4.58
C VAL A 283 -15.57 -4.94 4.56
N SER A 284 -14.94 -6.11 4.52
CA SER A 284 -13.49 -6.21 4.47
C SER A 284 -12.92 -5.64 3.16
N GLU A 285 -13.55 -5.87 2.02
CA GLU A 285 -13.12 -5.31 0.72
C GLU A 285 -13.30 -3.78 0.68
N VAL A 286 -14.44 -3.28 1.18
CA VAL A 286 -14.69 -1.85 1.30
C VAL A 286 -13.66 -1.19 2.21
N ASN A 287 -13.45 -1.73 3.41
CA ASN A 287 -12.51 -1.16 4.36
C ASN A 287 -11.09 -1.10 3.81
N GLN A 288 -10.63 -2.18 3.16
CA GLN A 288 -9.34 -2.21 2.49
C GLN A 288 -9.23 -1.10 1.45
N MET A 289 -10.27 -0.88 0.64
CA MET A 289 -10.27 0.23 -0.31
C MET A 289 -10.22 1.58 0.39
N VAL A 290 -11.05 1.82 1.41
CA VAL A 290 -11.08 3.10 2.15
C VAL A 290 -9.70 3.45 2.72
N VAL A 291 -9.05 2.52 3.42
CA VAL A 291 -7.72 2.79 4.00
C VAL A 291 -6.65 3.01 2.92
N ARG A 292 -6.75 2.31 1.78
CA ARG A 292 -5.83 2.54 0.66
C ARG A 292 -6.03 3.93 0.03
N LEU A 293 -7.27 4.37 -0.14
CA LEU A 293 -7.57 5.72 -0.66
C LEU A 293 -7.21 6.82 0.35
N LEU A 294 -7.35 6.56 1.66
CA LEU A 294 -6.85 7.48 2.70
C LEU A 294 -5.33 7.65 2.64
N ALA A 295 -4.58 6.61 2.27
CA ALA A 295 -3.13 6.77 2.07
C ALA A 295 -2.82 7.78 0.95
N ILE A 296 -3.59 7.78 -0.15
CA ILE A 296 -3.51 8.79 -1.22
C ILE A 296 -3.91 10.18 -0.73
N TYR A 297 -4.95 10.26 0.12
CA TYR A 297 -5.33 11.52 0.75
C TYR A 297 -4.20 12.11 1.58
N ILE A 298 -3.49 11.28 2.36
CA ILE A 298 -2.37 11.71 3.22
C ILE A 298 -1.23 12.30 2.38
N THR A 299 -0.95 11.75 1.18
CA THR A 299 0.10 12.28 0.28
C THR A 299 -0.23 13.67 -0.27
N GLY A 300 -1.43 14.22 -0.02
CA GLY A 300 -1.85 15.53 -0.55
C GLY A 300 -2.15 15.54 -2.04
N ARG A 301 -2.28 14.37 -2.67
CA ARG A 301 -2.54 14.22 -4.12
C ARG A 301 -3.96 13.74 -4.42
N SER A 302 -4.89 13.98 -3.48
CA SER A 302 -6.28 13.49 -3.56
C SER A 302 -7.04 14.01 -4.77
N GLU A 303 -6.88 15.28 -5.13
CA GLU A 303 -7.66 15.89 -6.20
C GLU A 303 -7.43 15.22 -7.56
N GLU A 304 -6.18 14.92 -7.86
CA GLU A 304 -5.81 14.28 -9.12
C GLU A 304 -6.05 12.77 -9.07
N LEU A 305 -5.60 12.10 -7.99
CA LEU A 305 -5.56 10.64 -7.93
C LEU A 305 -6.88 10.00 -7.50
N LEU A 306 -7.76 10.73 -6.81
CA LEU A 306 -9.09 10.23 -6.43
C LEU A 306 -10.20 10.62 -7.42
N SER A 307 -9.91 11.47 -8.41
CA SER A 307 -10.88 11.96 -9.42
C SER A 307 -11.74 10.82 -10.01
N SER A 308 -11.09 9.81 -10.59
CA SER A 308 -11.73 8.63 -11.15
C SER A 308 -12.60 7.82 -10.17
N TYR A 309 -12.27 7.81 -8.88
CA TYR A 309 -13.07 7.15 -7.84
C TYR A 309 -14.29 8.01 -7.46
N ARG A 310 -14.14 9.33 -7.45
CA ARG A 310 -15.23 10.30 -7.24
C ARG A 310 -16.23 10.30 -8.40
N GLU A 311 -15.80 9.88 -9.59
CA GLU A 311 -16.64 9.65 -10.77
C GLU A 311 -17.26 8.24 -10.83
N GLY A 312 -16.89 7.33 -9.92
CA GLY A 312 -17.41 5.96 -9.85
C GLY A 312 -16.77 4.95 -10.80
N ASN A 313 -15.68 5.31 -11.47
CA ASN A 313 -15.06 4.49 -12.52
C ASN A 313 -14.16 3.37 -11.97
N ASN A 314 -13.69 3.47 -10.71
CA ASN A 314 -12.63 2.62 -10.16
C ASN A 314 -13.03 1.74 -8.97
N LEU A 315 -14.33 1.54 -8.74
CA LEU A 315 -14.84 0.63 -7.69
C LEU A 315 -15.44 -0.68 -8.24
N TYR A 316 -15.00 -1.09 -9.43
CA TYR A 316 -15.56 -2.26 -10.12
C TYR A 316 -15.48 -3.56 -9.31
N THR A 317 -14.36 -3.83 -8.61
CA THR A 317 -14.23 -5.03 -7.77
C THR A 317 -15.27 -5.05 -6.66
N ILE A 318 -15.48 -3.93 -5.97
CA ILE A 318 -16.49 -3.83 -4.89
C ILE A 318 -17.89 -4.02 -5.48
N LYS A 319 -18.16 -3.41 -6.64
CA LYS A 319 -19.42 -3.61 -7.36
C LYS A 319 -19.66 -5.09 -7.69
N GLN A 320 -18.66 -5.77 -8.25
CA GLN A 320 -18.76 -7.21 -8.58
C GLN A 320 -19.02 -8.07 -7.34
N VAL A 321 -18.38 -7.76 -6.20
CA VAL A 321 -18.59 -8.50 -4.96
C VAL A 321 -20.02 -8.28 -4.44
N LEU A 322 -20.51 -7.03 -4.43
CA LEU A 322 -21.89 -6.71 -4.06
C LEU A 322 -22.91 -7.41 -4.97
N ASP A 323 -22.69 -7.37 -6.30
CA ASP A 323 -23.55 -8.02 -7.29
C ASP A 323 -23.50 -9.55 -7.15
N GLY A 324 -22.33 -10.13 -6.90
CA GLY A 324 -22.13 -11.57 -6.77
C GLY A 324 -22.82 -12.19 -5.57
N TYR A 325 -22.88 -11.46 -4.44
CA TYR A 325 -23.62 -11.88 -3.25
C TYR A 325 -25.08 -11.35 -3.22
N GLY A 326 -25.47 -10.53 -4.18
CA GLY A 326 -26.79 -9.89 -4.22
C GLY A 326 -27.06 -8.97 -3.03
N LEU A 327 -26.02 -8.32 -2.49
CA LEU A 327 -26.09 -7.54 -1.25
C LEU A 327 -26.31 -6.05 -1.51
N ARG A 328 -27.20 -5.42 -0.72
CA ARG A 328 -27.44 -3.97 -0.71
C ARG A 328 -27.42 -3.42 0.73
N VAL A 329 -26.88 -2.22 0.89
CA VAL A 329 -26.88 -1.48 2.18
C VAL A 329 -27.90 -0.36 2.13
N ASP A 330 -28.78 -0.31 3.14
CA ASP A 330 -29.71 0.79 3.36
C ASP A 330 -29.11 1.94 4.20
N GLU A 331 -29.85 3.03 4.38
CA GLU A 331 -29.45 4.22 5.14
C GLU A 331 -29.22 3.93 6.63
N THR A 332 -29.80 2.84 7.16
CA THR A 332 -29.64 2.41 8.55
C THR A 332 -28.39 1.56 8.77
N GLY A 333 -27.74 1.15 7.68
CA GLY A 333 -26.58 0.25 7.70
C GLY A 333 -26.95 -1.21 7.85
N ARG A 334 -28.17 -1.59 7.45
CA ARG A 334 -28.58 -3.00 7.33
C ARG A 334 -28.34 -3.51 5.92
N TRP A 335 -27.95 -4.77 5.85
CA TRP A 335 -27.79 -5.52 4.62
C TRP A 335 -29.13 -6.14 4.22
N HIS A 336 -29.40 -6.15 2.92
CA HIS A 336 -30.54 -6.80 2.29
C HIS A 336 -30.02 -7.66 1.15
N ARG A 337 -30.57 -8.87 0.98
CA ARG A 337 -30.27 -9.74 -0.17
C ARG A 337 -31.37 -9.58 -1.21
N ASP A 338 -31.02 -9.68 -2.50
CA ASP A 338 -31.99 -9.62 -3.60
C ASP A 338 -33.12 -10.68 -3.47
N THR A 339 -32.88 -11.76 -2.73
CA THR A 339 -33.87 -12.81 -2.42
C THR A 339 -34.90 -12.40 -1.36
N ASP A 340 -34.62 -11.38 -0.56
CA ASP A 340 -35.50 -10.92 0.52
C ASP A 340 -36.68 -10.09 -0.01
N ASP A 341 -36.57 -9.59 -1.25
CA ASP A 341 -37.59 -8.78 -1.94
C ASP A 341 -38.60 -9.62 -2.76
N VAL A 342 -38.57 -10.96 -2.67
CA VAL A 342 -39.63 -11.80 -3.25
C VAL A 342 -40.85 -11.73 -2.33
N PRO A 343 -42.00 -11.16 -2.75
CA PRO A 343 -43.21 -11.24 -1.96
C PRO A 343 -43.50 -12.73 -1.75
N SER A 344 -43.64 -13.12 -0.50
CA SER A 344 -44.22 -14.42 -0.15
C SER A 344 -45.68 -14.40 -0.57
N ASP A 345 -45.96 -14.61 -1.86
CA ASP A 345 -47.28 -14.93 -2.36
C ASP A 345 -47.61 -16.35 -1.85
N GLN A 346 -48.32 -16.38 -0.72
CA GLN A 346 -49.16 -17.50 -0.29
C GLN A 346 -50.62 -17.05 -0.26
#